data_AF-A0AAN4SXD1-F1
#
_entry.id   AF-A0AAN4SXD1-F1
#
_cell.length_a   1.000
_cell.length_b   1.000
_cell.length_c   1.000
_cell.angle_alpha   90.00
_cell.angle_beta   90.00
_cell.angle_gamma   90.00
#
_symmetry.space_group_name_H-M   'P 1'
#
loop_
_entity.id
_entity.type
_entity.pdbx_description
1 polymer ?
#
loop_
_entity_poly.entity_id
_entity_poly.type
_entity_poly.pdbx_seq_one_letter_code
_entity_poly.pdbx_strand_id
1 'polypeptide(L)'
;MVEKTLSTYLMKDGKLCDSSQMDEAGGYCRWVAQMITFTASGCDKAEVTVTPSRHPITDKQLHDMVVRVDTSSMQPIDSTCRFQYILNEL
;
A
#
# COMPACT_ATOMS: atom_id res chain seq x y z
N MET A 1 15.25 -11.21 -11.71
CA MET A 1 14.34 -10.24 -11.06
C MET A 1 13.04 -10.94 -10.73
N VAL A 2 12.64 -10.91 -9.47
CA VAL A 2 11.34 -11.38 -8.99
C VAL A 2 10.50 -10.16 -8.62
N GLU A 3 9.23 -10.16 -9.01
CA GLU A 3 8.29 -9.08 -8.69
C GLU A 3 7.13 -9.62 -7.86
N LYS A 4 6.74 -8.88 -6.82
CA LYS A 4 5.57 -9.19 -6.00
C LYS A 4 4.79 -7.93 -5.67
N THR A 5 3.49 -7.99 -5.89
CA THR A 5 2.54 -6.95 -5.48
C THR A 5 1.91 -7.31 -4.13
N LEU A 6 1.94 -6.36 -3.20
CA LEU A 6 1.26 -6.42 -1.91
C LEU A 6 0.24 -5.28 -1.83
N SER A 7 -1.05 -5.60 -1.88
CA SER A 7 -2.12 -4.61 -1.77
C SER A 7 -2.44 -4.30 -0.31
N THR A 8 -2.71 -3.04 -0.01
CA THR A 8 -3.23 -2.58 1.29
C THR A 8 -4.71 -2.25 1.19
N TYR A 9 -5.38 -2.24 2.35
CA TYR A 9 -6.81 -2.03 2.47
C TYR A 9 -7.11 -1.15 3.67
N LEU A 10 -8.21 -0.40 3.60
CA LEU A 10 -8.76 0.28 4.77
C LEU A 10 -9.56 -0.69 5.62
N MET A 11 -9.39 -0.58 6.94
CA MET A 11 -10.11 -1.39 7.91
C MET A 11 -10.86 -0.46 8.87
N LYS A 12 -12.12 -0.79 9.13
CA LYS A 12 -12.97 -0.14 10.13
C LYS A 12 -13.52 -1.21 11.07
N ASP A 13 -13.26 -1.07 12.37
CA ASP A 13 -13.75 -1.99 13.41
C ASP A 13 -13.42 -3.47 13.11
N GLY A 14 -12.22 -3.73 12.58
CA GLY A 14 -11.76 -5.07 12.21
C GLY A 14 -12.37 -5.64 10.93
N LYS A 15 -13.18 -4.86 10.20
CA LYS A 15 -13.79 -5.24 8.91
C LYS A 15 -13.21 -4.42 7.77
N LEU A 16 -13.25 -4.99 6.58
CA LEU A 16 -12.86 -4.29 5.36
C LEU A 16 -13.76 -3.06 5.16
N CYS A 17 -13.14 -1.89 5.01
CA CYS A 17 -13.81 -0.67 4.57
C CYS A 17 -13.91 -0.71 3.05
N ASP A 18 -15.08 -1.12 2.53
CA ASP A 18 -15.30 -1.32 1.10
C ASP A 18 -15.70 0.00 0.40
N SER A 19 -14.72 0.75 -0.10
CA SER A 19 -14.95 2.02 -0.80
C SER A 19 -15.68 1.89 -2.15
N SER A 20 -15.86 0.66 -2.65
CA SER A 20 -16.59 0.41 -3.90
C SER A 20 -18.11 0.43 -3.73
N GLN A 21 -18.58 0.34 -2.48
CA GLN A 21 -20.01 0.44 -2.18
C GLN A 21 -20.49 1.89 -2.37
N MET A 22 -21.61 2.06 -3.05
CA MET A 22 -22.21 3.39 -3.30
C MET A 22 -23.22 3.79 -2.22
N ASP A 23 -23.02 3.29 -1.00
CA ASP A 23 -23.79 3.61 0.20
C ASP A 23 -23.02 4.57 1.14
N GLU A 24 -23.61 4.87 2.29
CA GLU A 24 -22.99 5.73 3.31
C GLU A 24 -21.68 5.14 3.85
N ALA A 25 -21.61 3.82 4.03
CA ALA A 25 -20.43 3.14 4.54
C ALA A 25 -19.25 3.27 3.55
N GLY A 26 -19.49 2.99 2.26
CA GLY A 26 -18.49 3.19 1.22
C GLY A 26 -18.13 4.68 1.03
N GLY A 27 -19.10 5.59 1.22
CA GLY A 27 -18.86 7.03 1.26
C GLY A 27 -17.86 7.45 2.33
N TYR A 28 -18.02 6.92 3.55
CA TYR A 28 -17.07 7.13 4.64
C TYR A 28 -15.67 6.56 4.30
N CYS A 29 -15.59 5.34 3.75
CA CYS A 29 -14.31 4.75 3.35
C CYS A 29 -13.57 5.58 2.30
N ARG A 30 -14.30 6.12 1.30
CA ARG A 30 -13.73 7.04 0.30
C ARG A 30 -13.20 8.32 0.92
N TRP A 31 -13.94 8.91 1.85
CA TRP A 31 -13.53 10.13 2.54
C TRP A 31 -12.24 9.92 3.33
N VAL A 32 -12.14 8.81 4.09
CA VAL A 32 -10.90 8.45 4.80
C VAL A 32 -9.75 8.21 3.82
N ALA A 33 -9.98 7.49 2.71
CA ALA A 33 -8.94 7.23 1.69
C ALA A 33 -8.34 8.52 1.09
N GLN A 34 -9.14 9.58 0.97
CA GLN A 34 -8.68 10.88 0.45
C GLN A 34 -7.75 11.63 1.42
N MET A 35 -7.92 11.45 2.73
CA MET A 35 -7.12 12.13 3.76
C MET A 35 -5.76 11.48 4.02
N ILE A 36 -5.53 10.31 3.41
CA ILE A 36 -4.32 9.53 3.61
C ILE A 36 -3.23 9.97 2.64
N THR A 37 -2.09 10.36 3.19
CA THR A 37 -0.83 10.52 2.46
C THR A 37 0.02 9.27 2.65
N PHE A 38 0.49 8.70 1.54
CA PHE A 38 1.37 7.54 1.55
C PHE A 38 2.78 7.95 1.13
N THR A 39 3.79 7.55 1.90
CA THR A 39 5.21 7.74 1.57
C THR A 39 5.96 6.43 1.72
N ALA A 40 6.81 6.09 0.76
CA ALA A 40 7.77 4.99 0.84
C ALA A 40 9.19 5.54 0.99
N SER A 41 9.93 5.05 1.99
CA SER A 41 11.32 5.46 2.25
C SER A 41 12.36 4.55 1.57
N GLY A 42 11.90 3.53 0.84
CA GLY A 42 12.76 2.52 0.22
C GLY A 42 13.07 1.33 1.13
N CYS A 43 14.04 0.52 0.70
CA CYS A 43 14.51 -0.68 1.39
C CYS A 43 15.99 -0.52 1.78
N ASP A 44 16.44 -1.28 2.77
CA ASP A 44 17.82 -1.23 3.29
C ASP A 44 18.87 -1.99 2.45
N LYS A 45 18.43 -2.76 1.46
CA LYS A 45 19.27 -3.45 0.47
C LYS A 45 19.03 -2.90 -0.92
N ALA A 46 20.09 -2.63 -1.67
CA ALA A 46 20.00 -2.04 -3.01
C ALA A 46 19.40 -3.01 -4.04
N GLU A 47 19.51 -4.31 -3.79
CA GLU A 47 18.92 -5.39 -4.57
C GLU A 47 17.40 -5.43 -4.46
N VAL A 48 16.82 -4.74 -3.47
CA VAL A 48 15.38 -4.68 -3.22
C VAL A 48 14.88 -3.27 -3.42
N THR A 49 13.88 -3.11 -4.28
CA THR A 49 13.19 -1.84 -4.49
C THR A 49 11.72 -2.00 -4.19
N VAL A 50 11.11 -0.95 -3.64
CA VAL A 50 9.67 -0.88 -3.42
C VAL A 50 9.13 0.37 -4.10
N THR A 51 8.11 0.19 -4.93
CA THR A 51 7.42 1.31 -5.59
C THR A 51 5.94 1.26 -5.22
N PRO A 52 5.37 2.35 -4.69
CA PRO A 52 3.95 2.40 -4.43
C PRO A 52 3.14 2.77 -5.67
N SER A 53 1.95 2.20 -5.78
CA SER A 53 0.93 2.56 -6.74
C SER A 53 -0.37 2.83 -6.01
N ARG A 54 -1.01 3.97 -6.26
CA ARG A 54 -2.29 4.34 -5.65
C ARG A 54 -3.44 3.79 -6.48
N HIS A 55 -4.43 3.20 -5.82
CA HIS A 55 -5.68 2.81 -6.47
C HIS A 55 -6.69 3.97 -6.49
N PRO A 56 -7.64 3.98 -7.44
CA PRO A 56 -8.80 4.87 -7.38
C PRO A 56 -9.49 4.80 -6.02
N ILE A 57 -10.00 5.92 -5.52
CA ILE A 57 -10.67 5.97 -4.21
C ILE A 57 -11.91 5.07 -4.14
N THR A 58 -12.49 4.72 -5.29
CA THR A 58 -13.64 3.82 -5.43
C THR A 58 -13.27 2.34 -5.33
N ASP A 59 -11.98 2.01 -5.24
CA ASP A 59 -11.53 0.63 -5.19
C ASP A 59 -11.43 0.15 -3.73
N LYS A 60 -11.49 -1.17 -3.53
CA LYS A 60 -11.32 -1.77 -2.19
C LYS A 60 -9.88 -1.66 -1.73
N GLN A 61 -8.95 -1.86 -2.67
CA GLN A 61 -7.52 -1.69 -2.47
C GLN A 61 -7.21 -0.20 -2.31
N LEU A 62 -6.32 0.13 -1.38
CA LEU A 62 -5.89 1.50 -1.13
C LEU A 62 -4.61 1.82 -1.92
N HIS A 63 -3.56 1.03 -1.72
CA HIS A 63 -2.31 1.10 -2.48
C HIS A 63 -1.76 -0.29 -2.76
N ASP A 64 -1.04 -0.43 -3.86
CA ASP A 64 -0.15 -1.55 -4.10
C ASP A 64 1.28 -1.17 -3.76
N MET A 65 1.98 -2.05 -3.04
CA MET A 65 3.42 -2.01 -2.87
C MET A 65 4.02 -3.03 -3.82
N VAL A 66 4.65 -2.54 -4.89
CA VAL A 66 5.35 -3.39 -5.86
C VAL A 66 6.79 -3.56 -5.39
N VAL A 67 7.10 -4.76 -4.91
CA VAL A 67 8.43 -5.15 -4.46
C VAL A 67 9.15 -5.85 -5.60
N ARG A 68 10.34 -5.37 -5.95
CA ARG A 68 11.22 -5.99 -6.94
C ARG A 68 12.52 -6.39 -6.28
N VAL A 69 12.94 -7.63 -6.52
CA VAL A 69 14.17 -8.21 -5.98
C VAL A 69 15.07 -8.63 -7.13
N ASP A 70 16.29 -8.11 -7.17
CA ASP A 70 17.35 -8.63 -8.02
C ASP A 70 17.98 -9.88 -7.38
N THR A 71 17.74 -11.02 -8.01
CA THR A 71 18.20 -12.34 -7.56
C THR A 71 19.45 -12.81 -8.31
N SER A 72 20.11 -11.92 -9.07
CA SER A 72 21.27 -12.24 -9.92
C SER A 72 22.46 -12.83 -9.13
N SER A 73 22.63 -12.44 -7.86
CA SER A 73 23.69 -12.94 -6.99
C SER A 73 23.52 -14.40 -6.55
N MET A 74 22.31 -14.97 -6.70
CA MET A 74 21.95 -16.31 -6.23
C MET A 74 22.25 -16.54 -4.73
N GLN A 75 22.30 -15.48 -3.94
CA GLN A 75 22.44 -15.53 -2.47
C GLN A 75 21.11 -15.23 -1.79
N PRO A 76 20.91 -15.68 -0.54
CA PRO A 76 19.79 -15.23 0.27
C PRO A 76 19.80 -13.70 0.43
N ILE A 77 18.63 -13.08 0.29
CA ILE A 77 18.42 -11.64 0.46
C ILE A 77 17.41 -11.46 1.58
N ASP A 78 17.82 -10.73 2.61
CA ASP A 78 16.95 -10.24 3.68
C ASP A 78 17.01 -8.71 3.67
N SER A 79 15.86 -8.08 3.56
CA SER A 79 15.73 -6.63 3.44
C SER A 79 14.45 -6.13 4.09
N THR A 80 14.55 -5.01 4.78
CA THR A 80 13.42 -4.28 5.35
C THR A 80 13.09 -3.06 4.50
N CYS A 81 11.85 -3.01 3.99
CA CYS A 81 11.30 -1.84 3.32
C CYS A 81 10.40 -1.04 4.26
N ARG A 82 10.51 0.29 4.25
CA ARG A 82 9.72 1.18 5.13
C ARG A 82 8.71 2.00 4.34
N PHE A 83 7.50 2.04 4.87
CA PHE A 83 6.37 2.81 4.38
C PHE A 83 5.68 3.52 5.54
N GLN A 84 5.10 4.68 5.26
CA GLN A 84 4.38 5.48 6.24
C GLN A 84 3.06 5.95 5.62
N TYR A 85 2.01 5.77 6.39
CA TYR A 85 0.70 6.37 6.15
C TYR A 85 0.53 7.51 7.15
N ILE A 86 0.24 8.70 6.64
CA ILE A 86 -0.09 9.87 7.44
C ILE A 86 -1.55 10.18 7.18
N LEU A 87 -2.36 10.13 8.24
CA LEU A 87 -3.75 10.55 8.19
C LEU A 87 -3.82 12.02 8.57
N ASN A 88 -4.18 12.87 7.60
CA ASN A 88 -4.38 14.29 7.86
C ASN A 88 -5.84 14.48 8.29
N GLU A 89 -6.12 14.38 9.59
CA GLU A 89 -7.40 14.82 10.14
C GLU A 89 -7.40 16.35 10.22
N LEU A 90 -8.44 16.99 9.64
CA LEU A 90 -8.67 18.44 9.71
C LEU A 90 -9.43 18.80 10.99
#